data_AF-A0A7C1VRU1-F1
#
_entry.id   AF-A0A7C1VRU1-F1
#
_cell.length_a   1.000
_cell.length_b   1.000
_cell.length_c   1.000
_cell.angle_alpha   90.00
_cell.angle_beta   90.00
_cell.angle_gamma   90.00
#
_symmetry.space_group_name_H-M   'P 1'
#
loop_
_entity.id
_entity.type
_entity.pdbx_description
1 polymer ?
#
loop_
_entity_poly.entity_id
_entity_poly.type
_entity_poly.pdbx_seq_one_letter_code
_entity_poly.pdbx_strand_id
1 'polypeptide(L)'
;MTKKQIVILIFYMFVTACSSVYQQQYCEKKGNNECQNGSNGYVLIEPKIDENYVKKYNIPSLELYKNQISIIKTSNWKKGDLTRQESHEALLECGSSDILTSENYALMKTLSPDEYNGKLLLIKRCMLNDGFTFHGDFSPCESDWIPACDLPVPKRETERRLNSEYCIKNAYLTRCQPQSRERILNTEQCKRYPKSYFCDV
;
A
#
# COMPACT_ATOMS: atom_id res chain seq x y z
N MET A 1 24.05 13.93 -38.61
CA MET A 1 23.71 13.54 -37.22
C MET A 1 24.29 12.15 -36.98
N THR A 2 25.27 12.01 -36.10
CA THR A 2 25.97 10.72 -35.86
C THR A 2 25.15 9.84 -34.93
N LYS A 3 25.30 8.50 -35.02
CA LYS A 3 24.57 7.50 -34.21
C LYS A 3 24.51 7.83 -32.70
N LYS A 4 25.52 8.53 -32.16
CA LYS A 4 25.55 8.97 -30.74
C LYS A 4 24.50 10.03 -30.40
N GLN A 5 24.12 10.92 -31.33
CA GLN A 5 23.11 11.96 -31.09
C GLN A 5 21.67 11.41 -31.05
N ILE A 6 21.40 10.31 -31.77
CA ILE A 6 20.09 9.64 -31.78
C ILE A 6 19.84 8.93 -30.44
N VAL A 7 20.87 8.30 -29.86
CA VAL A 7 20.75 7.59 -28.57
C VAL A 7 20.48 8.56 -27.41
N ILE A 8 21.09 9.75 -27.42
CA ILE A 8 20.87 10.77 -26.37
C ILE A 8 19.45 11.36 -26.46
N LEU A 9 18.91 11.55 -27.66
CA LEU A 9 17.53 12.03 -27.85
C LEU A 9 16.48 10.99 -27.43
N ILE A 10 16.74 9.70 -27.66
CA ILE A 10 15.87 8.61 -27.18
C ILE A 10 15.90 8.53 -25.65
N PHE A 11 17.07 8.70 -25.03
CA PHE A 11 17.17 8.71 -23.56
C PHE A 11 16.44 9.91 -22.94
N TYR A 12 16.53 11.10 -23.53
CA TYR A 12 15.80 12.27 -23.03
C TYR A 12 14.27 12.15 -23.19
N MET A 13 13.77 11.51 -24.25
CA MET A 13 12.34 11.27 -24.41
C MET A 13 11.78 10.25 -23.40
N PHE A 14 12.58 9.25 -22.98
CA PHE A 14 12.15 8.29 -21.96
C PHE A 14 12.21 8.85 -20.54
N VAL A 15 13.14 9.77 -20.23
CA VAL A 15 13.26 10.35 -18.88
C VAL A 15 12.13 11.36 -18.58
N THR A 16 11.51 11.98 -19.59
CA THR A 16 10.36 12.87 -19.39
C THR A 16 9.01 12.15 -19.28
N ALA A 17 8.94 10.84 -19.54
CA ALA A 17 7.70 10.07 -19.51
C ALA A 17 7.30 9.54 -18.11
N CYS A 18 8.14 9.72 -17.09
CA CYS A 18 7.84 9.33 -15.70
C CYS A 18 7.47 10.50 -14.78
N SER A 19 7.24 11.69 -15.33
CA SER A 19 6.88 12.89 -14.57
C SER A 19 5.64 13.57 -15.16
N SER A 20 4.49 12.90 -15.10
CA SER A 20 3.19 13.56 -15.15
C SER A 20 2.35 13.11 -13.95
N VAL A 21 2.92 13.37 -12.77
CA VAL A 21 2.22 13.47 -11.51
C VAL A 21 1.35 14.74 -11.62
N TYR A 22 0.02 14.57 -11.58
CA TYR A 22 -1.01 15.62 -11.63
C TYR A 22 -1.08 16.49 -12.90
N GLN A 23 -1.61 15.94 -13.99
CA GLN A 23 -2.36 16.78 -14.93
C GLN A 23 -3.72 16.12 -15.16
N GLN A 24 -4.79 16.79 -14.72
CA GLN A 24 -6.15 16.52 -15.20
C GLN A 24 -6.16 16.79 -16.71
N GLN A 25 -5.76 15.80 -17.50
CA GLN A 25 -5.96 15.84 -18.94
C GLN A 25 -7.44 15.59 -19.21
N TYR A 26 -8.02 16.40 -20.10
CA TYR A 26 -9.39 16.25 -20.59
C TYR A 26 -9.59 14.82 -21.10
N CYS A 27 -10.33 14.01 -20.33
CA CYS A 27 -10.66 12.63 -20.71
C CYS A 27 -12.04 12.60 -21.38
N GLU A 28 -12.07 12.21 -22.65
CA GLU A 28 -13.31 11.77 -23.30
C GLU A 28 -13.65 10.37 -22.78
N LYS A 29 -14.66 10.30 -21.91
CA LYS A 29 -15.03 9.08 -21.20
C LYS A 29 -15.55 8.01 -22.17
N LYS A 30 -14.81 6.92 -22.36
CA LYS A 30 -15.26 5.72 -23.07
C LYS A 30 -15.22 4.52 -22.11
N GLY A 31 -16.34 4.25 -21.44
CA GLY A 31 -16.49 3.09 -20.54
C GLY A 31 -16.52 3.46 -19.04
N ASN A 32 -16.55 2.41 -18.19
CA ASN A 32 -16.75 2.58 -16.75
C ASN A 32 -15.47 3.05 -16.00
N ASN A 33 -14.27 2.59 -16.39
CA ASN A 33 -13.01 2.87 -15.68
C ASN A 33 -11.79 3.20 -16.60
N GLU A 34 -12.00 3.34 -17.90
CA GLU A 34 -10.95 3.63 -18.87
C GLU A 34 -11.22 5.00 -19.52
N CYS A 35 -10.19 5.81 -19.70
CA CYS A 35 -10.25 6.91 -20.64
C CYS A 35 -9.13 6.86 -21.66
N GLN A 36 -9.43 7.37 -22.84
CA GLN A 36 -8.45 7.52 -23.90
C GLN A 36 -7.88 8.94 -23.77
N ASN A 37 -6.58 9.06 -23.53
CA ASN A 37 -5.93 10.37 -23.57
C ASN A 37 -5.90 10.88 -25.02
N GLY A 38 -5.63 12.18 -25.23
CA GLY A 38 -5.55 12.81 -26.56
C GLY A 38 -4.45 12.23 -27.47
N SER A 39 -3.71 11.21 -27.03
CA SER A 39 -2.67 10.49 -27.77
C SER A 39 -3.07 9.03 -28.09
N ASN A 40 -4.35 8.69 -27.99
CA ASN A 40 -4.91 7.33 -28.17
C ASN A 40 -4.47 6.27 -27.14
N GLY A 41 -3.79 6.66 -26.06
CA GLY A 41 -3.41 5.77 -24.96
C GLY A 41 -4.56 5.56 -23.97
N TYR A 42 -4.79 4.32 -23.54
CA TYR A 42 -5.72 4.02 -22.45
C TYR A 42 -5.08 4.35 -21.11
N VAL A 43 -5.79 5.13 -20.30
CA VAL A 43 -5.44 5.47 -18.93
C VAL A 43 -6.50 4.88 -18.02
N LEU A 44 -6.06 4.14 -17.01
CA LEU A 44 -6.92 3.68 -15.93
C LEU A 44 -7.25 4.87 -15.04
N ILE A 45 -8.55 5.15 -14.88
CA ILE A 45 -9.01 6.17 -13.94
C ILE A 45 -9.07 5.50 -12.56
N GLU A 46 -8.17 5.89 -11.66
CA GLU A 46 -8.30 5.50 -10.26
C GLU A 46 -9.65 6.00 -9.71
N PRO A 47 -10.39 5.15 -8.97
CA PRO A 47 -11.68 5.56 -8.41
C PRO A 47 -11.47 6.74 -7.47
N LYS A 48 -12.33 7.75 -7.59
CA LYS A 48 -12.34 8.87 -6.66
C LYS A 48 -12.72 8.36 -5.27
N ILE A 49 -11.83 8.54 -4.30
CA ILE A 49 -12.07 8.17 -2.90
C ILE A 49 -12.85 9.29 -2.22
N ASP A 50 -14.17 9.16 -2.23
CA ASP A 50 -15.13 10.09 -1.62
C ASP A 50 -16.21 9.35 -0.81
N GLU A 51 -17.19 10.08 -0.28
CA GLU A 51 -18.29 9.51 0.52
C GLU A 51 -19.09 8.43 -0.24
N ASN A 52 -19.23 8.56 -1.56
CA ASN A 52 -19.94 7.56 -2.36
C ASN A 52 -19.13 6.26 -2.42
N TYR A 53 -17.81 6.35 -2.55
CA TYR A 53 -16.92 5.19 -2.50
C TYR A 53 -17.06 4.47 -1.15
N VAL A 54 -16.97 5.21 -0.05
CA VAL A 54 -17.05 4.68 1.32
C VAL A 54 -18.39 3.99 1.56
N LYS A 55 -19.50 4.62 1.14
CA LYS A 55 -20.84 4.03 1.22
C LYS A 55 -20.96 2.75 0.38
N LYS A 56 -20.44 2.75 -0.85
CA LYS A 56 -20.49 1.59 -1.76
C LYS A 56 -19.79 0.36 -1.17
N TYR A 57 -18.65 0.56 -0.51
CA TYR A 57 -17.84 -0.52 0.06
C TYR A 57 -18.11 -0.75 1.56
N ASN A 58 -19.12 -0.08 2.13
CA ASN A 58 -19.47 -0.17 3.54
C ASN A 58 -18.24 0.04 4.45
N ILE A 59 -17.45 1.08 4.12
CA ILE A 59 -16.29 1.53 4.88
C ILE A 59 -16.81 2.46 6.00
N PRO A 60 -16.35 2.31 7.25
CA PRO A 60 -16.85 3.11 8.38
C PRO A 60 -16.69 4.62 8.26
N SER A 61 -15.57 5.09 7.70
CA SER A 61 -15.25 6.51 7.61
C SER A 61 -14.31 6.80 6.44
N LEU A 62 -14.63 7.84 5.67
CA LEU A 62 -13.75 8.35 4.61
C LEU A 62 -12.41 8.80 5.15
N GLU A 63 -12.41 9.47 6.29
CA GLU A 63 -11.21 9.97 6.94
C GLU A 63 -10.31 8.82 7.40
N LEU A 64 -10.87 7.84 8.12
CA LEU A 64 -10.10 6.67 8.58
C LEU A 64 -9.51 5.88 7.40
N TYR A 65 -10.25 5.79 6.29
CA TYR A 65 -9.77 5.13 5.08
C TYR A 65 -8.64 5.90 4.41
N LYS A 66 -8.73 7.23 4.32
CA LYS A 66 -7.64 8.07 3.83
C LYS A 66 -6.40 7.94 4.69
N ASN A 67 -6.55 7.94 6.02
CA ASN A 67 -5.44 7.75 6.96
C ASN A 67 -4.79 6.38 6.76
N GLN A 68 -5.58 5.31 6.62
CA GLN A 68 -5.08 3.97 6.33
C GLN A 68 -4.27 3.94 5.03
N ILE A 69 -4.83 4.48 3.94
CA ILE A 69 -4.14 4.55 2.64
C ILE A 69 -2.84 5.33 2.76
N SER A 70 -2.86 6.48 3.47
CA SER A 70 -1.69 7.32 3.69
C SER A 70 -0.53 6.52 4.30
N ILE A 71 -0.83 5.62 5.25
CA ILE A 71 0.16 4.75 5.89
C ILE A 71 0.59 3.56 5.00
N ILE A 72 -0.32 2.83 4.38
CA ILE A 72 0.05 1.60 3.65
C ILE A 72 0.64 1.88 2.27
N LYS A 73 0.42 3.08 1.71
CA LYS A 73 0.93 3.46 0.39
C LYS A 73 2.45 3.61 0.42
N THR A 74 3.16 2.62 -0.13
CA THR A 74 4.63 2.60 -0.13
C THR A 74 5.30 3.81 -0.78
N SER A 75 4.65 4.50 -1.71
CA SER A 75 5.20 5.75 -2.28
C SER A 75 5.30 6.89 -1.27
N ASN A 76 4.60 6.82 -0.14
CA ASN A 76 4.69 7.81 0.93
C ASN A 76 5.89 7.56 1.86
N TRP A 77 6.65 6.48 1.63
CA TRP A 77 7.79 6.08 2.46
C TRP A 77 9.08 6.07 1.65
N LYS A 78 10.13 6.70 2.20
CA LYS A 78 11.45 6.77 1.57
C LYS A 78 12.54 6.33 2.54
N LYS A 79 13.40 5.40 2.12
CA LYS A 79 14.61 4.97 2.84
C LYS A 79 15.58 4.31 1.86
N GLY A 80 16.73 4.95 1.61
CA GLY A 80 17.77 4.43 0.70
C GLY A 80 17.24 3.93 -0.65
N ASP A 81 17.93 2.95 -1.21
CA ASP A 81 17.56 2.22 -2.43
C ASP A 81 16.78 0.94 -2.11
N LEU A 82 15.73 1.05 -1.29
CA LEU A 82 14.89 -0.11 -0.96
C LEU A 82 13.90 -0.42 -2.08
N THR A 83 13.69 -1.71 -2.29
CA THR A 83 12.63 -2.23 -3.14
C THR A 83 11.25 -1.99 -2.48
N ARG A 84 10.21 -1.94 -3.31
CA ARG A 84 8.81 -1.91 -2.82
C ARG A 84 8.50 -3.08 -1.88
N GLN A 85 9.15 -4.23 -2.07
CA GLN A 85 8.98 -5.39 -1.22
C GLN A 85 9.50 -5.15 0.20
N GLU A 86 10.69 -4.58 0.34
CA GLU A 86 11.28 -4.29 1.66
C GLU A 86 10.44 -3.26 2.43
N SER A 87 9.87 -2.26 1.76
CA SER A 87 8.94 -1.31 2.39
C SER A 87 7.65 -1.98 2.87
N HIS A 88 7.10 -2.91 2.09
CA HIS A 88 5.94 -3.70 2.50
C HIS A 88 6.26 -4.60 3.70
N GLU A 89 7.42 -5.26 3.70
CA GLU A 89 7.86 -6.09 4.83
C GLU A 89 8.02 -5.24 6.09
N ALA A 90 8.64 -4.06 6.00
CA ALA A 90 8.77 -3.13 7.12
C ALA A 90 7.40 -2.69 7.67
N LEU A 91 6.43 -2.35 6.81
CA LEU A 91 5.07 -2.00 7.24
C LEU A 91 4.39 -3.14 8.02
N LEU A 92 4.50 -4.38 7.53
CA LEU A 92 3.95 -5.56 8.20
C LEU A 92 4.66 -5.84 9.54
N GLU A 93 5.98 -5.70 9.59
CA GLU A 93 6.76 -5.89 10.83
C GLU A 93 6.50 -4.79 11.86
N CYS A 94 6.13 -3.59 11.40
CA CYS A 94 5.65 -2.49 12.24
C CYS A 94 4.19 -2.65 12.69
N GLY A 95 3.51 -3.74 12.27
CA GLY A 95 2.18 -4.10 12.76
C GLY A 95 1.02 -3.74 11.83
N SER A 96 1.30 -3.39 10.56
CA SER A 96 0.22 -3.27 9.58
C SER A 96 -0.44 -4.64 9.37
N SER A 97 -1.77 -4.70 9.52
CA SER A 97 -2.53 -5.93 9.29
C SER A 97 -2.56 -6.32 7.80
N ASP A 98 -2.55 -5.29 6.95
CA ASP A 98 -2.53 -5.39 5.50
C ASP A 98 -1.62 -4.32 4.88
N ILE A 99 -1.14 -4.57 3.67
CA ILE A 99 -0.30 -3.67 2.86
C ILE A 99 -0.91 -3.42 1.49
N LEU A 100 -1.97 -4.14 1.15
CA LEU A 100 -2.83 -3.83 0.02
C LEU A 100 -4.12 -3.23 0.58
N THR A 101 -4.84 -2.47 -0.24
CA THR A 101 -6.23 -2.13 0.05
C THR A 101 -7.05 -3.41 -0.08
N SER A 102 -6.95 -4.32 0.89
CA SER A 102 -7.94 -5.36 1.00
C SER A 102 -9.24 -4.67 1.35
N GLU A 103 -10.32 -5.13 0.74
CA GLU A 103 -11.66 -4.72 1.11
C GLU A 103 -12.06 -5.27 2.50
N ASN A 104 -11.07 -5.68 3.32
CA ASN A 104 -11.27 -6.06 4.71
C ASN A 104 -11.10 -4.86 5.64
N TYR A 105 -12.24 -4.28 6.00
CA TYR A 105 -12.34 -3.16 6.92
C TYR A 105 -12.72 -3.59 8.35
N ALA A 106 -12.54 -4.87 8.72
CA ALA A 106 -12.97 -5.40 10.02
C ALA A 106 -12.39 -4.61 11.20
N LEU A 107 -11.08 -4.33 11.21
CA LEU A 107 -10.45 -3.55 12.28
C LEU A 107 -11.03 -2.13 12.40
N MET A 108 -11.30 -1.48 11.26
CA MET A 108 -11.90 -0.14 11.23
C MET A 108 -13.36 -0.16 11.72
N LYS A 109 -14.07 -1.29 11.54
CA LYS A 109 -15.46 -1.47 12.00
C LYS A 109 -15.55 -1.75 13.50
N THR A 110 -14.54 -2.39 14.08
CA THR A 110 -14.55 -2.83 15.48
C THR A 110 -13.93 -1.84 16.46
N LEU A 111 -13.04 -0.97 15.99
CA LEU A 111 -12.32 -0.01 16.81
C LEU A 111 -12.98 1.36 16.74
N SER A 112 -12.88 2.14 17.82
CA SER A 112 -13.15 3.57 17.76
C SER A 112 -12.16 4.28 16.82
N PRO A 113 -12.52 5.46 16.28
CA PRO A 113 -11.60 6.27 15.46
C PRO A 113 -10.24 6.49 16.12
N ASP A 114 -10.20 6.81 17.42
CA ASP A 114 -8.96 7.06 18.16
C ASP A 114 -8.11 5.81 18.30
N GLU A 115 -8.72 4.65 18.58
CA GLU A 115 -7.99 3.37 18.65
C GLU A 115 -7.41 2.98 17.29
N TYR A 116 -8.18 3.18 16.21
CA TYR A 116 -7.73 2.85 14.86
C TYR A 116 -6.60 3.79 14.40
N ASN A 117 -6.79 5.12 14.54
CA ASN A 117 -5.75 6.11 14.26
C ASN A 117 -4.53 5.90 15.16
N GLY A 118 -4.73 5.48 16.42
CA GLY A 118 -3.66 5.12 17.32
C GLY A 118 -2.81 3.96 16.81
N LYS A 119 -3.43 2.91 16.24
CA LYS A 119 -2.70 1.82 15.58
C LYS A 119 -1.90 2.31 14.37
N LEU A 120 -2.50 3.15 13.52
CA LEU A 120 -1.83 3.75 12.36
C LEU A 120 -0.63 4.60 12.78
N LEU A 121 -0.77 5.37 13.86
CA LEU A 121 0.31 6.18 14.43
C LEU A 121 1.48 5.33 14.92
N LEU A 122 1.21 4.23 15.61
CA LEU A 122 2.27 3.32 16.08
C LEU A 122 3.04 2.69 14.91
N ILE A 123 2.36 2.32 13.83
CA ILE A 123 3.00 1.86 12.60
C ILE A 123 3.88 2.97 12.01
N LYS A 124 3.36 4.20 11.90
CA LYS A 124 4.11 5.35 11.40
C LYS A 124 5.37 5.58 12.23
N ARG A 125 5.26 5.61 13.56
CA ARG A 125 6.39 5.83 14.47
C ARG A 125 7.42 4.70 14.39
N CYS A 126 6.98 3.45 14.26
CA CYS A 126 7.89 2.32 14.06
C CYS A 126 8.70 2.45 12.76
N MET A 127 8.05 2.81 11.65
CA MET A 127 8.71 3.04 10.36
C MET A 127 9.73 4.19 10.46
N LEU A 128 9.35 5.31 11.08
CA LEU A 128 10.24 6.45 11.31
C LEU A 128 11.46 6.06 12.16
N ASN A 129 11.24 5.29 13.23
CA ASN A 129 12.31 4.82 14.11
C ASN A 129 13.25 3.82 13.41
N ASP A 130 12.76 3.09 12.41
CA ASP A 130 13.58 2.25 11.53
C ASP A 130 14.33 3.08 10.46
N GLY A 131 14.21 4.41 10.45
CA GLY A 131 14.93 5.30 9.54
C GLY A 131 14.22 5.56 8.21
N PHE A 132 12.92 5.26 8.10
CA PHE A 132 12.12 5.74 6.97
C PHE A 132 11.75 7.22 7.15
N THR A 133 11.59 7.92 6.02
CA THR A 133 10.97 9.25 5.95
C THR A 133 9.55 9.13 5.42
N PHE A 134 8.62 9.84 6.04
CA PHE A 134 7.21 9.86 5.64
C PHE A 134 6.87 11.14 4.85
N HIS A 135 6.17 10.97 3.73
CA HIS A 135 5.73 12.06 2.83
C HIS A 135 4.21 12.09 2.63
N GLY A 136 3.45 11.34 3.45
CA GLY A 136 1.99 11.34 3.42
C GLY A 136 1.38 12.35 4.38
N ASP A 137 0.06 12.49 4.27
CA ASP A 137 -0.75 13.34 5.12
C ASP A 137 -1.40 12.47 6.22
N PHE A 138 -0.84 12.52 7.44
CA PHE A 138 -1.33 11.84 8.65
C PHE A 138 -0.49 12.26 9.87
N SER A 139 -0.98 13.18 10.70
CA SER A 139 -0.21 13.76 11.83
C SER A 139 -1.04 13.87 13.13
N PRO A 140 -1.55 12.75 13.68
CA PRO A 140 -2.52 12.75 14.78
C PRO A 140 -1.89 13.03 16.17
N CYS A 141 -0.80 13.78 16.26
CA CYS A 141 -0.21 14.22 17.55
C CYS A 141 0.28 15.66 17.52
N GLU A 142 0.35 16.28 16.33
CA GLU A 142 0.76 17.67 16.19
C GLU A 142 -0.46 18.61 16.29
N SER A 143 -1.64 18.16 15.85
CA SER A 143 -2.91 18.91 15.92
C SER A 143 -3.89 18.36 16.96
N ASP A 144 -4.06 17.03 17.01
CA ASP A 144 -5.11 16.37 17.80
C ASP A 144 -4.49 15.28 18.66
N TRP A 145 -4.27 15.56 19.95
CA TRP A 145 -3.67 14.57 20.85
C TRP A 145 -4.59 13.35 21.00
N ILE A 146 -4.06 12.16 20.72
CA ILE A 146 -4.71 10.87 20.97
C ILE A 146 -3.89 10.04 21.97
N PRO A 147 -4.50 9.11 22.73
CA PRO A 147 -3.79 8.32 23.75
C PRO A 147 -2.54 7.58 23.23
N ALA A 148 -2.50 7.24 21.94
CA ALA A 148 -1.38 6.56 21.31
C ALA A 148 -0.12 7.44 21.15
N CYS A 149 -0.21 8.76 21.33
CA CYS A 149 0.94 9.67 21.28
C CYS A 149 1.97 9.34 22.38
N ASP A 150 1.52 8.89 23.55
CA ASP A 150 2.38 8.59 24.70
C ASP A 150 2.82 7.12 24.78
N LEU A 151 2.28 6.27 23.92
CA LEU A 151 2.63 4.86 23.90
C LEU A 151 4.08 4.66 23.41
N PRO A 152 4.79 3.62 23.93
CA PRO A 152 6.10 3.27 23.45
C PRO A 152 6.06 2.85 21.98
N VAL A 153 7.07 3.29 21.21
CA VAL A 153 7.17 2.95 19.79
C VAL A 153 7.54 1.47 19.64
N PRO A 154 6.74 0.67 18.94
CA PRO A 154 7.09 -0.72 18.72
C PRO A 154 8.31 -0.84 17.80
N LYS A 155 9.14 -1.86 18.04
CA LYS A 155 10.19 -2.26 17.09
C LYS A 155 9.59 -3.13 15.97
N ARG A 156 10.32 -3.25 14.87
CA ARG A 156 10.01 -4.22 13.81
C ARG A 156 10.16 -5.64 14.34
N GLU A 157 9.18 -6.48 14.08
CA GLU A 157 9.18 -7.88 14.45
C GLU A 157 8.71 -8.74 13.29
N THR A 158 9.56 -9.68 12.87
CA THR A 158 9.22 -10.66 11.83
C THR A 158 7.96 -11.45 12.18
N GLU A 159 7.76 -11.78 13.46
CA GLU A 159 6.55 -12.50 13.90
C GLU A 159 5.25 -11.74 13.58
N ARG A 160 5.24 -10.41 13.75
CA ARG A 160 4.06 -9.59 13.39
C ARG A 160 3.78 -9.63 11.90
N ARG A 161 4.83 -9.62 11.07
CA ARG A 161 4.67 -9.79 9.62
C ARG A 161 4.08 -11.14 9.28
N LEU A 162 4.62 -12.23 9.83
CA LEU A 162 4.18 -13.60 9.55
C LEU A 162 2.76 -13.89 10.03
N ASN A 163 2.32 -13.23 11.10
CA ASN A 163 0.97 -13.35 11.67
C ASN A 163 0.01 -12.23 11.23
N SER A 164 0.43 -11.34 10.33
CA SER A 164 -0.47 -10.34 9.73
C SER A 164 -1.56 -11.02 8.92
N GLU A 165 -2.73 -10.37 8.83
CA GLU A 165 -3.84 -10.88 8.04
C GLU A 165 -3.45 -11.10 6.58
N TYR A 166 -2.67 -10.18 6.04
CA TYR A 166 -2.10 -10.28 4.70
C TYR A 166 -1.28 -11.57 4.51
N CYS A 167 -0.37 -11.88 5.43
CA CYS A 167 0.48 -13.06 5.30
C CYS A 167 -0.20 -14.37 5.68
N ILE A 168 -1.24 -14.35 6.52
CA ILE A 168 -2.09 -15.52 6.73
C ILE A 168 -2.82 -15.89 5.43
N LYS A 169 -3.36 -14.90 4.69
CA LYS A 169 -4.05 -15.14 3.42
C LYS A 169 -3.12 -15.47 2.26
N ASN A 170 -1.89 -14.98 2.31
CA ASN A 170 -0.92 -15.06 1.21
C ASN A 170 0.40 -15.72 1.64
N ALA A 171 0.31 -16.75 2.48
CA ALA A 171 1.48 -17.41 3.08
C ALA A 171 2.50 -17.92 2.04
N TYR A 172 2.07 -18.21 0.80
CA TYR A 172 2.94 -18.65 -0.29
C TYR A 172 3.84 -17.55 -0.88
N LEU A 173 3.59 -16.26 -0.60
CA LEU A 173 4.38 -15.16 -1.16
C LEU A 173 5.74 -15.02 -0.46
N THR A 174 6.80 -14.68 -1.22
CA THR A 174 8.16 -14.46 -0.69
C THR A 174 8.20 -13.49 0.49
N ARG A 175 7.48 -12.36 0.39
CA ARG A 175 7.38 -11.35 1.46
C ARG A 175 6.75 -11.85 2.75
N CYS A 176 6.10 -13.02 2.72
CA CYS A 176 5.46 -13.65 3.85
C CYS A 176 6.23 -14.85 4.40
N GLN A 177 7.41 -15.15 3.86
CA GLN A 177 8.27 -16.24 4.32
C GLN A 177 9.16 -15.82 5.52
N PRO A 178 9.57 -16.76 6.38
CA PRO A 178 9.26 -18.20 6.34
C PRO A 178 7.85 -18.54 6.89
N GLN A 179 7.15 -19.49 6.26
CA GLN A 179 5.87 -20.05 6.75
C GLN A 179 5.91 -21.58 6.79
N SER A 180 5.12 -22.19 7.67
CA SER A 180 4.98 -23.65 7.67
C SER A 180 4.32 -24.12 6.38
N ARG A 181 4.71 -25.31 5.90
CA ARG A 181 4.09 -25.95 4.73
C ARG A 181 2.58 -26.08 4.90
N GLU A 182 2.12 -26.42 6.10
CA GLU A 182 0.71 -26.50 6.44
C GLU A 182 -0.02 -25.16 6.21
N ARG A 183 0.55 -24.03 6.66
CA ARG A 183 -0.05 -22.71 6.45
C ARG A 183 -0.13 -22.36 4.97
N ILE A 184 0.91 -22.67 4.20
CA ILE A 184 0.95 -22.43 2.75
C ILE A 184 -0.15 -23.21 2.03
N LEU A 185 -0.21 -24.53 2.25
CA LEU A 185 -1.19 -25.42 1.63
C LEU A 185 -2.64 -25.07 1.99
N ASN A 186 -2.86 -24.48 3.17
CA ASN A 186 -4.18 -24.08 3.63
C ASN A 186 -4.71 -22.76 3.06
N THR A 187 -3.89 -22.00 2.32
CA THR A 187 -4.35 -20.77 1.64
C THR A 187 -5.34 -21.09 0.51
N GLU A 188 -6.32 -20.21 0.28
CA GLU A 188 -7.33 -20.39 -0.79
C GLU A 188 -6.70 -20.51 -2.19
N GLN A 189 -5.62 -19.77 -2.45
CA GLN A 189 -4.93 -19.83 -3.73
C GLN A 189 -4.22 -21.17 -3.93
N CYS A 190 -3.53 -21.70 -2.91
CA CYS A 190 -2.92 -23.02 -3.01
C CYS A 190 -3.97 -24.13 -3.14
N LYS A 191 -5.11 -24.05 -2.45
CA LYS A 191 -6.21 -25.02 -2.60
C LYS A 191 -6.79 -25.04 -4.01
N ARG A 192 -6.91 -23.88 -4.66
CA ARG A 192 -7.53 -23.75 -5.99
C ARG A 192 -6.55 -23.98 -7.13
N TYR A 193 -5.30 -23.54 -6.98
CA TYR A 193 -4.30 -23.53 -8.06
C TYR A 193 -2.92 -24.01 -7.56
N PRO A 194 -2.82 -25.24 -7.05
CA PRO A 194 -1.63 -25.70 -6.34
C PRO A 194 -0.36 -25.71 -7.21
N LYS A 195 -0.50 -26.03 -8.51
CA LYS A 195 0.58 -26.03 -9.50
C LYS A 195 1.07 -24.63 -9.89
N SER A 196 0.17 -23.64 -9.93
CA SER A 196 0.49 -22.28 -10.39
C SER A 196 1.28 -21.47 -9.38
N TYR A 197 1.12 -21.79 -8.09
CA TYR A 197 1.76 -21.09 -6.98
C TYR A 197 2.87 -21.90 -6.32
N PHE A 198 3.34 -22.97 -6.99
CA PHE A 198 4.39 -23.88 -6.49
C PHE A 198 4.12 -24.39 -5.07
N CYS A 199 2.85 -24.59 -4.71
CA CYS A 199 2.46 -25.11 -3.41
C CYS A 199 2.65 -26.63 -3.32
N ASP A 200 2.92 -27.29 -4.46
CA ASP A 200 3.03 -28.75 -4.64
C ASP A 200 4.43 -29.35 -4.46
N VAL A 201 5.44 -28.59 -4.01
CA VAL A 201 6.81 -29.12 -3.83
C VAL A 201 6.96 -29.81 -2.48
#